data_AF-A0A315BRF1-F1
#
_entry.id   AF-A0A315BRF1-F1
#
_cell.length_a   1.000
_cell.length_b   1.000
_cell.length_c   1.000
_cell.angle_alpha   90.00
_cell.angle_beta   90.00
_cell.angle_gamma   90.00
#
_symmetry.space_group_name_H-M   'P 1'
#
loop_
_entity.id
_entity.type
_entity.pdbx_description
1 polymer ?
#
loop_
_entity_poly.entity_id
_entity_poly.type
_entity_poly.pdbx_seq_one_letter_code
_entity_poly.pdbx_strand_id
1 'polypeptide(L)' 'MTTQQINETRYAISKQLPDIRLHGLVAATAYGELVLSATESKAVAKAIERTLTKRLAKLEGGAA' A
#
# COMPACT_ATOMS: atom_id res chain seq x y z
N MET A 1 -1.01 -10.61 -18.21
CA MET A 1 -1.19 -9.64 -17.11
C MET A 1 -1.22 -8.23 -17.69
N THR A 2 -1.97 -7.28 -17.13
CA THR A 2 -2.12 -5.95 -17.74
C THR A 2 -1.05 -4.97 -17.22
N THR A 3 -0.40 -4.24 -18.13
CA THR A 3 0.57 -3.16 -17.81
C THR A 3 0.01 -2.15 -16.80
N GLN A 4 -1.29 -1.94 -16.83
CA GLN A 4 -2.01 -1.12 -15.86
C GLN A 4 -1.79 -1.57 -14.41
N GLN A 5 -1.92 -2.88 -14.10
CA GLN A 5 -1.76 -3.40 -12.74
C GLN A 5 -0.34 -3.21 -12.19
N ILE A 6 0.68 -3.29 -13.05
CA ILE A 6 2.07 -3.01 -12.69
C ILE A 6 2.23 -1.53 -12.34
N ASN A 7 1.72 -0.64 -13.18
CA ASN A 7 1.81 0.82 -12.96
C ASN A 7 1.06 1.26 -11.70
N GLU A 8 -0.13 0.73 -11.46
CA GLU A 8 -0.89 0.98 -10.23
C GLU A 8 -0.13 0.51 -8.98
N THR A 9 0.49 -0.68 -9.05
CA THR A 9 1.28 -1.21 -7.92
C THR A 9 2.52 -0.35 -7.65
N ARG A 10 3.23 0.09 -8.69
CA ARG A 10 4.37 1.02 -8.58
C ARG A 10 3.94 2.38 -8.02
N TYR A 11 2.79 2.89 -8.45
CA TYR A 11 2.22 4.13 -7.92
C TYR A 11 1.91 4.00 -6.43
N ALA A 12 1.24 2.92 -6.01
CA ALA A 12 0.92 2.69 -4.60
C ALA A 12 2.19 2.63 -3.72
N ILE A 13 3.25 1.96 -4.20
CA ILE A 13 4.54 1.90 -3.49
C ILE A 13 5.21 3.28 -3.39
N SER A 14 5.23 4.05 -4.48
CA SER A 14 5.99 5.30 -4.57
C SER A 14 5.27 6.54 -4.05
N LYS A 15 3.93 6.51 -3.97
CA LYS A 15 3.11 7.68 -3.60
C LYS A 15 2.24 7.43 -2.37
N GLN A 16 1.46 6.35 -2.36
CA GLN A 16 0.50 6.10 -1.27
C GLN A 16 1.17 5.58 0.01
N LEU A 17 2.16 4.69 -0.11
CA LEU A 17 2.85 4.16 1.07
C LEU A 17 3.61 5.25 1.87
N PRO A 18 4.35 6.20 1.25
CA PRO A 18 4.91 7.35 1.96
C PRO A 18 3.85 8.20 2.66
N ASP A 19 2.71 8.44 2.00
CA ASP A 19 1.61 9.23 2.56
C ASP A 19 1.04 8.60 3.83
N ILE A 20 0.77 7.29 3.81
CA ILE A 20 0.34 6.50 4.98
C ILE A 20 1.36 6.58 6.12
N ARG A 21 2.67 6.58 5.81
CA ARG A 21 3.73 6.67 6.83
C ARG A 21 3.80 8.04 7.49
N LEU A 22 3.49 9.10 6.76
CA LEU A 22 3.58 10.49 7.22
C LEU A 22 2.30 10.92 7.96
N HIS A 23 1.15 10.55 7.42
CA HIS A 23 -0.15 11.06 7.87
C HIS A 23 -1.01 10.01 8.59
N GLY A 24 -0.55 8.76 8.64
CA GLY A 24 -1.33 7.65 9.15
C GLY A 24 -2.29 7.10 8.10
N LEU A 25 -2.79 5.88 8.33
CA LEU A 25 -3.83 5.31 7.47
C LEU A 25 -5.20 5.82 7.95
N VAL A 26 -5.86 6.64 7.13
CA VAL A 26 -7.26 7.03 7.37
C VAL A 26 -8.16 6.07 6.57
N ALA A 27 -8.82 5.17 7.27
CA ALA A 27 -9.86 4.34 6.68
C ALA A 27 -11.21 5.07 6.80
N ALA A 28 -11.72 5.57 5.68
CA ALA A 28 -13.09 6.06 5.60
C ALA A 28 -14.06 4.87 5.69
N THR A 29 -14.41 4.47 6.91
CA THR A 29 -15.39 3.38 7.17
C THR A 29 -16.73 3.94 7.62
N ALA A 30 -17.76 3.09 7.71
CA ALA A 30 -19.08 3.45 8.25
C ALA A 30 -19.04 3.94 9.70
N TYR A 31 -18.00 3.56 10.45
CA TYR A 31 -17.60 4.20 11.70
C TYR A 31 -16.65 5.34 11.33
N GLY A 32 -17.09 6.59 11.53
CA GLY A 32 -16.34 7.79 11.16
C GLY A 32 -14.88 7.67 11.60
N GLU A 33 -13.98 7.58 10.62
CA GLU A 33 -12.52 7.53 10.73
C GLU A 33 -11.97 6.71 11.92
N LEU A 34 -11.73 5.42 11.70
CA LEU A 34 -10.85 4.66 12.60
C LEU A 34 -9.41 5.15 12.42
N VAL A 35 -8.94 5.95 13.38
CA VAL A 35 -7.57 6.47 13.41
C VAL A 35 -6.68 5.50 14.18
N LEU A 36 -5.67 4.96 13.49
CA LEU A 36 -4.63 4.14 14.11
C LEU A 36 -3.66 5.02 14.92
N SER A 37 -3.15 4.50 16.04
CA SER A 37 -1.98 5.11 16.69
C SER A 37 -0.78 5.14 15.76
N ALA A 38 0.24 5.94 16.11
CA ALA A 38 1.48 6.02 15.32
C ALA A 38 2.18 4.65 15.15
N THR A 39 2.14 3.80 16.17
CA THR A 39 2.73 2.45 16.12
C THR A 39 1.93 1.52 15.21
N GLU A 40 0.60 1.56 15.31
CA GLU A 40 -0.29 0.76 14.46
C GLU A 40 -0.19 1.19 12.99
N SER A 41 -0.15 2.51 12.74
CA SER A 41 0.07 3.06 11.39
C SER A 41 1.37 2.56 10.77
N LYS A 42 2.47 2.54 11.54
CA LYS A 42 3.76 1.99 11.08
C LYS A 42 3.68 0.50 10.78
N ALA A 43 3.01 -0.27 11.63
CA ALA A 43 2.84 -1.71 11.43
C ALA A 43 2.03 -2.01 10.15
N VAL A 44 0.94 -1.26 9.94
CA VAL A 44 0.10 -1.37 8.75
C VAL A 44 0.86 -0.95 7.49
N ALA A 45 1.58 0.17 7.51
CA ALA A 45 2.41 0.59 6.38
C ALA A 45 3.42 -0.50 5.99
N LYS A 46 4.09 -1.12 6.97
CA LYS A 46 5.03 -2.22 6.71
C LYS A 46 4.35 -3.47 6.13
N ALA A 47 3.13 -3.78 6.56
CA ALA A 47 2.35 -4.89 6.02
C ALA A 47 1.90 -4.62 4.57
N ILE A 48 1.46 -3.40 4.28
CA ILE A 48 1.09 -2.93 2.93
C ILE A 48 2.31 -2.99 2.01
N GLU A 49 3.45 -2.44 2.42
CA GLU A 49 4.71 -2.48 1.67
C GLU A 49 5.09 -3.90 1.27
N ARG A 50 5.13 -4.83 2.22
CA ARG A 50 5.46 -6.24 1.96
C ARG A 50 4.51 -6.86 0.94
N THR A 51 3.21 -6.55 1.05
CA THR A 51 2.18 -7.07 0.14
C THR A 51 2.36 -6.52 -1.26
N LEU A 52 2.55 -5.20 -1.41
CA LEU A 52 2.73 -4.54 -2.70
C LEU A 52 4.02 -4.97 -3.39
N THR A 53 5.13 -5.09 -2.67
CA THR A 53 6.41 -5.57 -3.24
C THR A 53 6.29 -7.01 -3.73
N LYS A 54 5.65 -7.91 -2.96
CA LYS A 54 5.38 -9.28 -3.42
C LYS A 54 4.47 -9.31 -4.65
N ARG A 55 3.44 -8.47 -4.67
CA ARG A 55 2.53 -8.34 -5.83
C ARG A 55 3.30 -7.86 -7.06
N LEU A 56 4.14 -6.85 -6.93
CA LEU A 56 4.94 -6.29 -8.02
C LEU A 56 5.90 -7.34 -8.58
N ALA A 57 6.64 -8.05 -7.72
CA ALA A 57 7.54 -9.12 -8.15
C ALA A 57 6.81 -10.24 -8.91
N LYS A 58 5.59 -10.60 -8.49
CA LYS A 58 4.75 -11.56 -9.22
C LYS A 58 4.27 -11.02 -10.57
N LEU A 59 3.87 -9.74 -10.61
CA LEU A 59 3.39 -9.10 -11.83
C LEU A 59 4.51 -8.94 -12.88
N GLU A 60 5.71 -8.59 -12.44
CA GLU A 60 6.88 -8.41 -13.32
C GLU A 60 7.52 -9.76 -13.69
N GLY A 61 7.59 -10.71 -12.76
CA GLY A 61 8.14 -12.05 -13.00
C GLY A 61 7.21 -12.99 -13.79
N GLY A 62 5.90 -12.73 -13.80
CA GLY A 62 4.93 -13.41 -14.66
C GLY A 62 4.65 -12.69 -15.98
N ALA A 63 5.36 -11.58 -16.25
CA ALA A 63 5.36 -10.88 -17.54
C ALA A 63 6.50 -11.35 -18.47
N ALA A 64 7.22 -12.41 -18.07
CA ALA A 64 8.19 -13.12 -18.90
C ALA A 64 7.52 -14.23 -19.72
#